data_AF-A0A973D6J9-F1
#
_entry.id   AF-A0A973D6J9-F1
#
_cell.length_a   1.000
_cell.length_b   1.000
_cell.length_c   1.000
_cell.angle_alpha   90.00
_cell.angle_beta   90.00
_cell.angle_gamma   90.00
#
_symmetry.space_group_name_H-M   'P 1'
#
loop_
_entity.id
_entity.type
_entity.pdbx_description
1 polymer ?
#
loop_
_entity_poly.entity_id
_entity_poly.type
_entity_poly.pdbx_seq_one_letter_code
_entity_poly.pdbx_strand_id
1 'polypeptide(L)'
;FSHTNRKMVDTISNNAVRIRRHIDEQGLEVVEEFIDLCLSMENLIDLHSPYFASNGISLDEGQDQERFHEKGAPFAVKPYMEEYVNSQEAPVKEKKDITDLIEEVDNFPSEPQRDVLHFLLHHGQLSSWQMDVLSIIREEAYYFAPQGMTKIMNEGWASFWHSKMMTTKILDASELIDYADHHSGTLSSTSGMLNPYKLGIELFRDIQQRWDSGRHGTEWDSCKDVHGRTDWDMSEGCGLEKIFEVRRSHNDITFIDEFLTEEFCEQHKMFTYKFDRQQGQYVLDERGFLEIKKQLLEQLSNCGRPRISVESGNYCNRGELLLKHDWSGTSLRLDYARRVLENLEKFWGRPVHLETIIDGKTKIFGYNGSRHEERTGS
;
A
#
# COMPACT_ATOMS: atom_id res chain seq x y z
N PHE A 1 -8.32 -12.40 2.46
CA PHE A 1 -9.49 -12.26 3.35
C PHE A 1 -9.52 -13.20 4.56
N SER A 2 -8.67 -14.25 4.65
CA SER A 2 -8.67 -15.16 5.82
C SER A 2 -8.40 -14.45 7.15
N HIS A 3 -7.50 -13.46 7.14
CA HIS A 3 -7.10 -12.65 8.31
C HIS A 3 -8.01 -11.45 8.55
N THR A 4 -9.03 -11.23 7.71
CA THR A 4 -9.95 -10.08 7.85
C THR A 4 -10.96 -10.36 8.97
N ASN A 5 -11.19 -9.38 9.84
CA ASN A 5 -12.16 -9.50 10.93
C ASN A 5 -13.58 -9.74 10.40
N ARG A 6 -14.20 -10.86 10.77
CA ARG A 6 -15.57 -11.22 10.34
C ARG A 6 -16.67 -10.53 11.15
N LYS A 7 -16.33 -9.96 12.31
CA LYS A 7 -17.24 -9.23 13.19
C LYS A 7 -16.99 -7.73 13.15
N MET A 8 -16.52 -7.22 12.01
CA MET A 8 -16.14 -5.82 11.89
C MET A 8 -17.30 -4.85 12.20
N VAL A 9 -18.55 -5.24 11.93
CA VAL A 9 -19.72 -4.42 12.29
C VAL A 9 -19.81 -4.18 13.80
N ASP A 10 -19.53 -5.21 14.61
CA ASP A 10 -19.49 -5.10 16.07
C ASP A 10 -18.28 -4.26 16.51
N THR A 11 -17.12 -4.46 15.87
CA THR A 11 -15.91 -3.68 16.13
C THR A 11 -16.13 -2.18 15.85
N ILE A 12 -16.67 -1.83 14.69
CA ILE A 12 -16.99 -0.44 14.32
C ILE A 12 -18.00 0.16 15.31
N SER A 13 -18.99 -0.63 15.75
CA SER A 13 -19.96 -0.18 16.75
C SER A 13 -19.27 0.14 18.09
N ASN A 14 -18.34 -0.71 18.53
CA ASN A 14 -17.56 -0.47 19.74
C ASN A 14 -16.60 0.73 19.60
N ASN A 15 -15.96 0.89 18.44
CA ASN A 15 -15.11 2.03 18.12
C ASN A 15 -15.91 3.33 18.14
N ALA A 16 -17.13 3.35 17.58
CA ALA A 16 -18.02 4.50 17.63
C ALA A 16 -18.38 4.90 19.07
N VAL A 17 -18.57 3.94 19.98
CA VAL A 17 -18.81 4.24 21.41
C VAL A 17 -17.57 4.86 22.06
N ARG A 18 -16.36 4.36 21.76
CA ARG A 18 -15.10 4.94 22.25
C ARG A 18 -14.90 6.37 21.75
N ILE A 19 -15.13 6.60 20.45
CA ILE A 19 -15.04 7.95 19.85
C ILE A 19 -16.05 8.90 20.51
N ARG A 20 -17.29 8.47 20.76
CA ARG A 20 -18.28 9.30 21.47
C ARG A 20 -17.82 9.68 22.88
N ARG A 21 -17.20 8.76 23.62
CA ARG A 21 -16.64 9.09 24.94
C ARG A 21 -15.56 10.17 24.83
N HIS A 22 -14.68 10.08 23.83
CA HIS A 22 -13.67 11.10 23.60
C HIS A 22 -14.29 12.44 23.17
N ILE A 23 -15.37 12.43 22.39
CA ILE A 23 -16.14 13.63 22.04
C ILE A 23 -16.73 14.29 23.30
N ASP A 24 -17.28 13.49 24.21
CA ASP A 24 -17.85 13.99 25.47
C ASP A 24 -16.78 14.62 26.39
N GLU A 25 -15.54 14.11 26.36
CA GLU A 25 -14.42 14.57 27.19
C GLU A 25 -13.64 15.75 26.59
N GLN A 26 -13.38 15.73 25.28
CA GLN A 26 -12.49 16.69 24.58
C GLN A 26 -13.25 17.72 23.76
N GLY A 27 -14.52 17.46 23.43
CA GLY A 27 -15.33 18.27 22.52
C GLY A 27 -15.33 17.74 21.08
N LEU A 28 -16.46 17.93 20.38
CA LEU A 28 -16.70 17.42 19.03
C LEU A 28 -15.66 17.92 18.01
N GLU A 29 -15.45 19.25 17.94
CA GLU A 29 -14.57 19.87 16.94
C GLU A 29 -13.13 19.36 17.07
N VAL A 30 -12.63 19.22 18.30
CA VAL A 30 -11.26 18.75 18.58
C VAL A 30 -11.06 17.31 18.10
N VAL A 31 -12.04 16.44 18.34
CA VAL A 31 -11.96 15.03 17.93
C VAL A 31 -12.13 14.90 16.42
N GLU A 32 -13.04 15.65 15.81
CA GLU A 32 -13.26 15.66 14.35
C GLU A 32 -12.01 16.14 13.61
N GLU A 33 -11.42 17.26 14.02
CA GLU A 33 -10.16 17.74 13.45
C GLU A 33 -9.04 16.70 13.57
N PHE A 34 -8.95 15.99 14.70
CA PHE A 34 -7.95 14.95 14.87
C PHE A 34 -8.23 13.71 13.99
N ILE A 35 -9.49 13.32 13.82
CA ILE A 35 -9.87 12.24 12.90
C ILE A 35 -9.50 12.62 11.46
N ASP A 36 -9.76 13.85 11.03
CA ASP A 36 -9.38 14.34 9.69
C ASP A 36 -7.85 14.27 9.48
N LEU A 37 -7.08 14.64 10.52
CA LEU A 37 -5.63 14.48 10.52
C LEU A 37 -5.21 13.00 10.35
N CYS A 38 -5.82 12.08 11.10
CA CYS A 38 -5.56 10.65 10.97
C CYS A 38 -5.91 10.11 9.57
N LEU A 39 -7.09 10.46 9.04
CA LEU A 39 -7.58 10.00 7.73
C LEU A 39 -6.67 10.48 6.59
N SER A 40 -6.05 11.66 6.71
CA SER A 40 -5.09 12.14 5.71
C SER A 40 -3.86 11.21 5.53
N MET A 41 -3.59 10.37 6.53
CA MET A 41 -2.43 9.48 6.62
C MET A 41 -2.79 7.99 6.71
N GLU A 42 -4.08 7.62 6.60
CA GLU A 42 -4.57 6.24 6.74
C GLU A 42 -3.84 5.25 5.80
N ASN A 43 -3.26 5.76 4.73
CA ASN A 43 -2.58 5.02 3.69
C ASN A 43 -1.11 4.70 4.02
N LEU A 44 -0.56 5.26 5.10
CA LEU A 44 0.82 5.05 5.55
C LEU A 44 0.96 3.81 6.46
N ILE A 45 0.25 2.74 6.09
CA ILE A 45 0.30 1.43 6.75
C ILE A 45 1.09 0.43 5.89
N ASP A 46 1.67 -0.57 6.53
CA ASP A 46 2.21 -1.72 5.82
C ASP A 46 1.09 -2.73 5.53
N LEU A 47 0.56 -2.72 4.30
CA LEU A 47 -0.50 -3.65 3.86
C LEU A 47 -0.15 -5.13 4.05
N HIS A 48 1.14 -5.48 4.07
CA HIS A 48 1.60 -6.86 4.15
C HIS A 48 1.81 -7.34 5.58
N SER A 49 1.98 -6.44 6.54
CA SER A 49 2.24 -6.75 7.95
C SER A 49 1.31 -7.83 8.54
N PRO A 50 -0.04 -7.78 8.35
CA PRO A 50 -0.94 -8.79 8.91
C PRO A 50 -0.73 -10.22 8.40
N TYR A 51 -0.10 -10.38 7.23
CA TYR A 51 0.11 -11.69 6.59
C TYR A 51 1.47 -12.30 6.95
N PHE A 52 2.46 -11.47 7.30
CA PHE A 52 3.83 -11.90 7.61
C PHE A 52 4.17 -11.87 9.11
N ALA A 53 3.25 -11.39 9.95
CA ALA A 53 3.37 -11.42 11.42
C ALA A 53 3.47 -12.83 12.05
N SER A 54 3.61 -13.89 11.24
CA SER A 54 3.78 -15.28 11.71
C SER A 54 5.23 -15.68 12.02
N ASN A 55 6.23 -14.80 11.84
CA ASN A 55 7.62 -15.09 12.23
C ASN A 55 8.11 -14.09 13.29
N GLY A 56 7.80 -14.35 14.56
CA GLY A 56 8.71 -14.05 15.67
C GLY A 56 9.02 -12.59 16.01
N ILE A 57 8.37 -11.60 15.39
CA ILE A 57 8.28 -10.27 15.99
C ILE A 57 7.18 -10.37 17.02
N SER A 58 7.54 -10.83 18.22
CA SER A 58 6.82 -10.41 19.41
C SER A 58 6.56 -8.93 19.27
N LEU A 59 5.29 -8.54 19.25
CA LEU A 59 4.86 -7.24 19.73
C LEU A 59 5.51 -7.13 21.11
N ASP A 60 6.70 -6.53 21.19
CA ASP A 60 7.42 -6.32 22.43
C ASP A 60 6.72 -5.13 23.09
N GLU A 61 5.50 -5.39 23.59
CA GLU A 61 4.54 -4.44 24.16
C GLU A 61 5.03 -3.82 25.49
N GLY A 62 6.34 -3.78 25.76
CA GLY A 62 6.84 -3.32 27.06
C GLY A 62 8.29 -2.87 27.18
N GLN A 63 9.15 -2.96 26.16
CA GLN A 63 10.59 -2.68 26.36
C GLN A 63 11.08 -1.30 25.87
N ASP A 64 10.29 -0.57 25.08
CA ASP A 64 10.72 0.73 24.54
C ASP A 64 10.28 1.93 25.38
N GLN A 65 9.37 1.76 26.34
CA GLN A 65 8.93 2.86 27.22
C GLN A 65 9.95 3.25 28.29
N GLU A 66 10.89 2.37 28.65
CA GLU A 66 11.84 2.61 29.76
C GLU A 66 13.17 3.23 29.33
N ARG A 67 13.49 3.33 28.04
CA ARG A 67 14.88 3.59 27.59
C ARG A 67 15.36 5.05 27.64
N PHE A 68 14.52 6.02 28.00
CA PHE A 68 14.91 7.44 28.06
C PHE A 68 14.80 8.11 29.43
N HIS A 69 14.64 7.34 30.52
CA HIS A 69 14.49 7.90 31.86
C HIS A 69 15.37 7.27 32.96
N GLU A 70 16.66 7.05 32.72
CA GLU A 70 17.64 6.97 33.82
C GLU A 70 18.84 7.90 33.57
N LYS A 71 18.81 9.08 34.20
CA LYS A 71 20.02 9.89 34.38
C LYS A 71 20.92 9.15 35.37
N GLY A 72 22.00 8.55 34.89
CA GLY A 72 23.09 8.05 35.73
C GLY A 72 23.69 9.20 36.55
N ALA A 73 23.27 9.34 37.80
CA ALA A 73 24.02 10.09 38.80
C ALA A 73 25.10 9.16 39.36
N PRO A 74 26.37 9.60 39.46
CA PRO A 74 27.40 8.79 40.11
C PRO A 74 26.99 8.51 41.55
N PHE A 75 27.15 7.26 41.99
CA PHE A 75 26.89 6.87 43.37
C PHE A 75 27.72 7.73 44.32
N ALA A 76 27.07 8.41 45.28
CA ALA A 76 27.77 9.15 46.30
C ALA A 76 28.43 8.17 47.29
N VAL A 77 29.72 7.86 47.08
CA VAL A 77 30.48 6.95 47.93
C VAL A 77 31.43 7.73 48.86
N LYS A 78 31.75 7.16 50.03
CA LYS A 78 32.67 7.76 51.00
C LYS A 78 34.13 7.79 50.47
N PRO A 79 34.97 8.76 50.87
CA PRO A 79 36.29 9.00 50.25
C PRO A 79 37.27 7.83 50.27
N TYR A 80 37.13 6.90 51.22
CA TYR A 80 38.01 5.73 51.32
C TYR A 80 37.59 4.55 50.42
N MET A 81 36.43 4.65 49.75
CA MET A 81 35.89 3.61 48.87
C MET A 81 36.06 3.97 47.38
N GLU A 82 36.52 5.18 47.05
CA GLU A 82 36.70 5.62 45.65
C GLU A 82 37.79 4.79 44.93
N GLU A 83 38.86 4.42 45.63
CA GLU A 83 40.00 3.67 45.07
C GLU A 83 39.64 2.22 44.70
N TYR A 84 38.59 1.65 45.28
CA TYR A 84 38.14 0.27 45.03
C TYR A 84 36.92 0.18 44.09
N VAL A 85 36.13 1.25 43.97
CA VAL A 85 34.94 1.28 43.10
C VAL A 85 35.30 1.68 41.67
N ASN A 86 36.40 2.42 41.46
CA ASN A 86 36.82 2.91 40.14
C ASN A 86 38.25 2.43 39.78
N SER A 87 38.40 1.12 39.56
CA SER A 87 39.66 0.54 39.07
C SER A 87 39.87 0.86 37.58
N GLN A 88 41.11 1.17 37.18
CA GLN A 88 41.46 1.69 35.85
C GLN A 88 41.23 0.72 34.66
N GLU A 89 40.67 -0.46 34.89
CA GLU A 89 40.32 -1.46 33.86
C GLU A 89 38.83 -1.44 33.44
N ALA A 90 37.97 -0.69 34.15
CA ALA A 90 36.58 -0.46 33.76
C ALA A 90 36.32 0.46 32.52
N PRO A 91 37.20 1.39 32.08
CA PRO A 91 36.81 2.43 31.12
C PRO A 91 36.74 1.94 29.66
N VAL A 92 37.05 0.67 29.36
CA VAL A 92 36.97 0.11 27.99
C VAL A 92 35.63 -0.56 27.72
N LYS A 93 34.98 -1.14 28.74
CA LYS A 93 33.61 -1.67 28.59
C LYS A 93 32.60 -0.54 28.57
N GLU A 94 32.68 0.41 29.49
CA GLU A 94 31.81 1.59 29.51
C GLU A 94 31.89 2.40 28.22
N LYS A 95 33.08 2.55 27.62
CA LYS A 95 33.21 3.25 26.33
C LYS A 95 32.56 2.50 25.16
N LYS A 96 32.61 1.17 25.17
CA LYS A 96 31.93 0.34 24.17
C LYS A 96 30.43 0.39 24.36
N ASP A 97 29.96 0.23 25.59
CA ASP A 97 28.54 0.30 25.93
C ASP A 97 27.97 1.69 25.58
N ILE A 98 28.73 2.78 25.82
CA ILE A 98 28.33 4.14 25.42
C ILE A 98 28.36 4.31 23.90
N THR A 99 29.35 3.79 23.17
CA THR A 99 29.34 3.87 21.70
C THR A 99 28.21 3.06 21.08
N ASP A 100 27.92 1.87 21.64
CA ASP A 100 26.85 1.01 21.16
C ASP A 100 25.49 1.67 21.44
N LEU A 101 25.29 2.31 22.60
CA LEU A 101 24.11 3.12 22.89
C LEU A 101 23.97 4.34 21.98
N ILE A 102 25.07 5.00 21.60
CA ILE A 102 25.03 6.13 20.65
C ILE A 102 24.67 5.62 19.25
N GLU A 103 25.24 4.50 18.81
CA GLU A 103 24.90 3.86 17.52
C GLU A 103 23.44 3.37 17.50
N GLU A 104 22.89 2.89 18.61
CA GLU A 104 21.47 2.53 18.73
C GLU A 104 20.54 3.75 18.65
N VAL A 105 20.94 4.89 19.25
CA VAL A 105 20.17 6.14 19.21
C VAL A 105 20.25 6.83 17.84
N ASP A 106 21.39 6.71 17.14
CA ASP A 106 21.54 7.21 15.77
C ASP A 106 20.84 6.31 14.76
N ASN A 107 20.82 4.98 14.97
CA ASN A 107 20.10 3.99 14.15
C ASN A 107 18.71 3.66 14.71
N PHE A 108 17.95 4.68 15.13
CA PHE A 108 16.56 4.52 15.49
C PHE A 108 15.66 4.93 14.32
N PRO A 109 14.77 4.06 13.81
CA PRO A 109 14.62 2.63 14.12
C PRO A 109 15.75 1.78 13.52
N SER A 110 16.01 0.61 14.11
CA SER A 110 17.10 -0.31 13.68
C SER A 110 16.95 -0.82 12.25
N GLU A 111 15.70 -0.97 11.81
CA GLU A 111 15.34 -1.22 10.42
C GLU A 111 14.27 -0.22 9.96
N PRO A 112 14.26 0.16 8.67
CA PRO A 112 13.24 1.06 8.16
C PRO A 112 11.83 0.49 8.36
N GLN A 113 10.96 1.23 9.05
CA GLN A 113 9.59 0.77 9.35
C GLN A 113 8.61 1.25 8.29
N ARG A 114 7.94 0.32 7.61
CA ARG A 114 6.94 0.65 6.58
C ARG A 114 5.61 1.13 7.17
N ASP A 115 5.22 0.64 8.34
CA ASP A 115 4.00 1.09 9.01
C ASP A 115 4.27 2.35 9.83
N VAL A 116 4.09 3.50 9.18
CA VAL A 116 4.32 4.82 9.79
C VAL A 116 3.30 5.08 10.90
N LEU A 117 2.05 4.64 10.75
CA LEU A 117 1.04 4.83 11.79
C LEU A 117 1.38 4.04 13.05
N HIS A 118 1.87 2.81 12.91
CA HIS A 118 2.36 2.02 14.03
C HIS A 118 3.55 2.69 14.72
N PHE A 119 4.51 3.21 13.96
CA PHE A 119 5.66 3.94 14.50
C PHE A 119 5.21 5.18 15.31
N LEU A 120 4.27 5.96 14.78
CA LEU A 120 3.72 7.14 15.46
C LEU A 120 2.92 6.78 16.72
N LEU A 121 2.24 5.63 16.75
CA LEU A 121 1.53 5.16 17.95
C LEU A 121 2.47 4.88 19.12
N HIS A 122 3.70 4.39 18.84
CA HIS A 122 4.65 3.99 19.88
C HIS A 122 5.62 5.10 20.26
N HIS A 123 5.98 5.97 19.32
CA HIS A 123 7.04 6.95 19.50
C HIS A 123 6.59 8.40 19.30
N GLY A 124 5.37 8.63 18.80
CA GLY A 124 4.82 9.97 18.57
C GLY A 124 4.42 10.69 19.87
N GLN A 125 4.32 12.01 19.79
CA GLN A 125 3.90 12.87 20.90
C GLN A 125 2.37 12.97 20.95
N LEU A 126 1.71 11.83 21.21
CA LEU A 126 0.26 11.74 21.26
C LEU A 126 -0.25 11.64 22.70
N SER A 127 -1.39 12.25 22.96
CA SER A 127 -2.14 11.99 24.20
C SER A 127 -2.84 10.63 24.15
N SER A 128 -3.27 10.12 25.30
CA SER A 128 -3.90 8.81 25.40
C SER A 128 -5.14 8.65 24.51
N TRP A 129 -5.98 9.69 24.40
CA TRP A 129 -7.17 9.66 23.54
C TRP A 129 -6.80 9.73 22.05
N GLN A 130 -5.74 10.45 21.70
CA GLN A 130 -5.24 10.53 20.33
C GLN A 130 -4.65 9.19 19.86
N MET A 131 -3.90 8.51 20.73
CA MET A 131 -3.42 7.15 20.47
C MET A 131 -4.60 6.19 20.23
N ASP A 132 -5.66 6.31 21.03
CA ASP A 132 -6.87 5.49 20.92
C ASP A 132 -7.55 5.68 19.55
N VAL A 133 -7.75 6.93 19.14
CA VAL A 133 -8.35 7.28 17.84
C VAL A 133 -7.47 6.83 16.68
N LEU A 134 -6.15 7.07 16.75
CA LEU A 134 -5.23 6.64 15.69
C LEU A 134 -5.17 5.11 15.57
N SER A 135 -5.25 4.39 16.69
CA SER A 135 -5.32 2.93 16.72
C SER A 135 -6.59 2.40 16.04
N ILE A 136 -7.75 3.03 16.31
CA ILE A 136 -9.02 2.72 15.63
C ILE A 136 -8.88 2.90 14.11
N ILE A 137 -8.37 4.06 13.66
CA ILE A 137 -8.21 4.34 12.23
C ILE A 137 -7.24 3.35 11.58
N ARG A 138 -6.14 2.99 12.25
CA ARG A 138 -5.20 1.98 11.76
C ARG A 138 -5.86 0.61 11.62
N GLU A 139 -6.64 0.17 12.62
CA GLU A 139 -7.39 -1.11 12.56
C GLU A 139 -8.38 -1.13 11.39
N GLU A 140 -9.13 -0.04 11.20
CA GLU A 140 -10.07 0.10 10.10
C GLU A 140 -9.38 0.14 8.73
N ALA A 141 -8.25 0.84 8.61
CA ALA A 141 -7.44 0.84 7.39
C ALA A 141 -6.98 -0.58 7.01
N TYR A 142 -6.60 -1.41 8.00
CA TYR A 142 -6.26 -2.82 7.78
C TYR A 142 -7.46 -3.68 7.36
N TYR A 143 -8.65 -3.38 7.87
CA TYR A 143 -9.86 -4.06 7.43
C TYR A 143 -10.15 -3.82 5.94
N PHE A 144 -9.94 -2.61 5.44
CA PHE A 144 -10.17 -2.24 4.05
C PHE A 144 -8.99 -2.55 3.11
N ALA A 145 -7.78 -2.81 3.63
CA ALA A 145 -6.59 -3.12 2.82
C ALA A 145 -6.82 -4.24 1.78
N PRO A 146 -7.45 -5.40 2.12
CA PRO A 146 -7.74 -6.45 1.14
C PRO A 146 -8.65 -6.01 -0.01
N GLN A 147 -9.58 -5.08 0.24
CA GLN A 147 -10.45 -4.52 -0.80
C GLN A 147 -9.64 -3.70 -1.81
N GLY A 148 -8.65 -2.93 -1.33
CA GLY A 148 -7.71 -2.20 -2.18
C GLY A 148 -6.84 -3.13 -3.04
N MET A 149 -6.39 -4.26 -2.49
CA MET A 149 -5.55 -5.25 -3.19
C MET A 149 -6.30 -6.08 -4.24
N THR A 150 -7.63 -6.06 -4.22
CA THR A 150 -8.50 -6.88 -5.10
C THR A 150 -9.50 -6.02 -5.85
N LYS A 151 -9.21 -4.73 -6.02
CA LYS A 151 -10.14 -3.76 -6.62
C LYS A 151 -10.52 -4.16 -8.04
N ILE A 152 -9.55 -4.37 -8.92
CA ILE A 152 -9.78 -4.72 -10.33
C ILE A 152 -10.55 -6.04 -10.43
N MET A 153 -10.14 -7.04 -9.66
CA MET A 153 -10.84 -8.32 -9.60
C MET A 153 -12.27 -8.20 -9.07
N ASN A 154 -12.49 -7.46 -7.98
CA ASN A 154 -13.82 -7.35 -7.37
C ASN A 154 -14.79 -6.57 -8.26
N GLU A 155 -14.35 -5.44 -8.82
CA GLU A 155 -15.17 -4.63 -9.74
C GLU A 155 -15.45 -5.41 -11.04
N GLY A 156 -14.46 -6.12 -11.57
CA GLY A 156 -14.61 -7.01 -12.72
C GLY A 156 -15.59 -8.15 -12.46
N TRP A 157 -15.48 -8.80 -11.30
CA TRP A 157 -16.34 -9.90 -10.89
C TRP A 157 -17.80 -9.46 -10.74
N ALA A 158 -18.02 -8.31 -10.08
CA ALA A 158 -19.34 -7.71 -9.94
C ALA A 158 -19.92 -7.39 -11.32
N SER A 159 -19.14 -6.77 -12.20
CA SER A 159 -19.56 -6.43 -13.57
C SER A 159 -19.87 -7.66 -14.41
N PHE A 160 -19.07 -8.71 -14.30
CA PHE A 160 -19.26 -9.98 -14.99
C PHE A 160 -20.60 -10.61 -14.62
N TRP A 161 -20.87 -10.78 -13.31
CA TRP A 161 -22.14 -11.37 -12.86
C TRP A 161 -23.33 -10.47 -13.11
N HIS A 162 -23.18 -9.16 -12.89
CA HIS A 162 -24.24 -8.20 -13.20
C HIS A 162 -24.62 -8.31 -14.68
N SER A 163 -23.63 -8.26 -15.59
CA SER A 163 -23.87 -8.39 -17.03
C SER A 163 -24.49 -9.74 -17.39
N LYS A 164 -23.95 -10.85 -16.85
CA LYS A 164 -24.44 -12.20 -17.14
C LYS A 164 -25.87 -12.41 -16.65
N MET A 165 -26.21 -11.95 -15.46
CA MET A 165 -27.57 -12.09 -14.90
C MET A 165 -28.58 -11.22 -15.67
N MET A 166 -28.21 -9.97 -15.96
CA MET A 166 -29.07 -9.07 -16.72
C MET A 166 -29.37 -9.66 -18.10
N THR A 167 -28.35 -10.03 -18.88
CA THR A 167 -28.56 -10.47 -20.27
C THR A 167 -29.17 -11.86 -20.43
N THR A 168 -29.19 -12.70 -19.38
CA THR A 168 -29.67 -14.09 -19.50
C THR A 168 -30.95 -14.41 -18.73
N LYS A 169 -31.26 -13.69 -17.65
CA LYS A 169 -32.34 -14.08 -16.72
C LYS A 169 -33.28 -12.96 -16.30
N ILE A 170 -32.80 -11.71 -16.25
CA ILE A 170 -33.51 -10.63 -15.57
C ILE A 170 -34.10 -9.64 -16.57
N LEU A 171 -33.30 -9.20 -17.55
CA LEU A 171 -33.66 -8.11 -18.46
C LEU A 171 -34.76 -8.54 -19.43
N ASP A 172 -35.78 -7.68 -19.58
CA ASP A 172 -36.73 -7.80 -20.68
C ASP A 172 -36.17 -7.18 -21.97
N ALA A 173 -36.64 -7.65 -23.13
CA ALA A 173 -36.18 -7.15 -24.43
C ALA A 173 -36.41 -5.63 -24.58
N SER A 174 -37.41 -5.07 -23.90
CA SER A 174 -37.70 -3.63 -23.92
C SER A 174 -36.66 -2.77 -23.19
N GLU A 175 -35.91 -3.34 -22.23
CA GLU A 175 -34.96 -2.62 -21.37
C GLU A 175 -33.51 -2.69 -21.90
N LEU A 176 -33.27 -3.43 -22.99
CA LEU A 176 -31.93 -3.75 -23.49
C LEU A 176 -31.08 -2.51 -23.80
N ILE A 177 -31.70 -1.51 -24.44
CA ILE A 177 -31.00 -0.28 -24.86
C ILE A 177 -30.61 0.53 -23.63
N ASP A 178 -31.52 0.72 -22.69
CA ASP A 178 -31.29 1.48 -21.46
C ASP A 178 -30.19 0.81 -20.61
N TYR A 179 -30.26 -0.51 -20.46
CA TYR A 179 -29.21 -1.28 -19.80
C TYR A 179 -27.85 -1.13 -20.50
N ALA A 180 -27.81 -1.25 -21.82
CA ALA A 180 -26.56 -1.15 -22.58
C ALA A 180 -25.94 0.25 -22.45
N ASP A 181 -26.75 1.31 -22.48
CA ASP A 181 -26.31 2.69 -22.28
C ASP A 181 -25.69 2.87 -20.89
N HIS A 182 -26.41 2.49 -19.82
CA HIS A 182 -25.92 2.57 -18.44
C HIS A 182 -24.67 1.71 -18.18
N HIS A 183 -24.64 0.48 -18.70
CA HIS A 183 -23.51 -0.42 -18.54
C HIS A 183 -22.27 0.11 -19.28
N SER A 184 -22.45 0.63 -20.49
CA SER A 184 -21.36 1.22 -21.28
C SER A 184 -20.78 2.46 -20.61
N GLY A 185 -21.61 3.28 -19.95
CA GLY A 185 -21.15 4.41 -19.15
C GLY A 185 -20.23 3.99 -17.99
N THR A 186 -20.57 2.88 -17.32
CA THR A 186 -19.75 2.33 -16.21
C THR A 186 -18.43 1.73 -16.70
N LEU A 187 -18.47 1.06 -17.85
CA LEU A 187 -17.27 0.47 -18.49
C LEU A 187 -16.48 1.48 -19.33
N SER A 188 -16.96 2.71 -19.47
CA SER A 188 -16.30 3.72 -20.31
C SER A 188 -14.90 4.00 -19.78
N SER A 189 -13.94 4.10 -20.70
CA SER A 189 -12.54 4.37 -20.38
C SER A 189 -12.08 5.56 -21.22
N THR A 190 -11.69 6.66 -20.57
CA THR A 190 -10.99 7.76 -21.24
C THR A 190 -9.63 7.27 -21.71
N SER A 191 -9.23 7.62 -22.94
CA SER A 191 -7.92 7.24 -23.50
C SER A 191 -6.78 7.56 -22.53
N GLY A 192 -6.02 6.54 -22.14
CA GLY A 192 -4.89 6.65 -21.21
C GLY A 192 -5.19 6.36 -19.73
N MET A 193 -6.46 6.22 -19.32
CA MET A 193 -6.82 5.77 -17.97
C MET A 193 -7.36 4.35 -17.98
N LEU A 194 -6.78 3.49 -17.15
CA LEU A 194 -7.28 2.13 -16.93
C LEU A 194 -8.56 2.19 -16.08
N ASN A 195 -9.66 1.68 -16.64
CA ASN A 195 -10.90 1.49 -15.89
C ASN A 195 -10.88 0.07 -15.26
N PRO A 196 -10.87 -0.05 -13.91
CA PRO A 196 -10.88 -1.35 -13.23
C PRO A 196 -12.04 -2.25 -13.62
N TYR A 197 -13.24 -1.68 -13.83
CA TYR A 197 -14.43 -2.43 -14.23
C TYR A 197 -14.24 -3.07 -15.60
N LYS A 198 -13.77 -2.28 -16.57
CA LYS A 198 -13.52 -2.73 -17.94
C LYS A 198 -12.41 -3.77 -17.99
N LEU A 199 -11.27 -3.51 -17.36
CA LEU A 199 -10.17 -4.47 -17.37
C LEU A 199 -10.59 -5.80 -16.70
N GLY A 200 -11.22 -5.71 -15.53
CA GLY A 200 -11.61 -6.89 -14.77
C GLY A 200 -12.67 -7.74 -15.48
N ILE A 201 -13.74 -7.13 -16.03
CA ILE A 201 -14.79 -7.90 -16.72
C ILE A 201 -14.25 -8.60 -17.97
N GLU A 202 -13.43 -7.90 -18.76
CA GLU A 202 -12.88 -8.47 -19.98
C GLU A 202 -11.88 -9.59 -19.68
N LEU A 203 -11.04 -9.45 -18.65
CA LEU A 203 -10.18 -10.55 -18.20
C LEU A 203 -10.99 -11.77 -17.74
N PHE A 204 -12.07 -11.60 -16.98
CA PHE A 204 -12.90 -12.75 -16.59
C PHE A 204 -13.60 -13.42 -17.78
N ARG A 205 -14.04 -12.64 -18.77
CA ARG A 205 -14.63 -13.17 -20.01
C ARG A 205 -13.59 -13.95 -20.82
N ASP A 206 -12.39 -13.40 -20.95
CA ASP A 206 -11.26 -14.04 -21.63
C ASP A 206 -10.86 -15.35 -20.95
N ILE A 207 -10.71 -15.36 -19.62
CA ILE A 207 -10.43 -16.60 -18.86
C ILE A 207 -11.54 -17.62 -19.08
N GLN A 208 -12.81 -17.21 -18.99
CA GLN A 208 -13.93 -18.13 -19.20
C GLN A 208 -13.87 -18.74 -20.62
N GLN A 209 -13.66 -17.90 -21.64
CA GLN A 209 -13.61 -18.35 -23.03
C GLN A 209 -12.43 -19.29 -23.29
N ARG A 210 -11.23 -18.97 -22.78
CA ARG A 210 -10.04 -19.79 -22.98
C ARG A 210 -10.19 -21.19 -22.38
N TRP A 211 -10.73 -21.30 -21.17
CA TRP A 211 -10.95 -22.58 -20.53
C TRP A 211 -12.18 -23.32 -21.06
N ASP A 212 -13.21 -22.62 -21.55
CA ASP A 212 -14.35 -23.29 -22.21
C ASP A 212 -13.92 -23.93 -23.56
N SER A 213 -13.02 -23.28 -24.29
CA SER A 213 -12.54 -23.73 -25.61
C SER A 213 -11.24 -24.55 -25.59
N GLY A 214 -10.61 -24.75 -24.44
CA GLY A 214 -9.32 -25.45 -24.31
C GLY A 214 -8.12 -24.66 -24.86
N ARG A 215 -8.22 -23.32 -24.98
CA ARG A 215 -7.13 -22.42 -25.40
C ARG A 215 -6.23 -22.05 -24.21
N HIS A 216 -5.74 -23.06 -23.52
CA HIS A 216 -4.85 -22.90 -22.36
C HIS A 216 -3.82 -24.05 -22.33
N GLY A 217 -2.71 -23.83 -21.63
CA GLY A 217 -1.67 -24.83 -21.43
C GLY A 217 -0.70 -25.01 -22.60
N THR A 218 0.22 -25.98 -22.44
CA THR A 218 1.38 -26.17 -23.32
C THR A 218 1.02 -26.48 -24.77
N GLU A 219 -0.12 -27.16 -25.01
CA GLU A 219 -0.58 -27.51 -26.36
C GLU A 219 -1.01 -26.27 -27.15
N TRP A 220 -1.70 -25.34 -26.49
CA TRP A 220 -2.05 -24.04 -27.07
C TRP A 220 -0.82 -23.16 -27.32
N ASP A 221 0.06 -23.06 -26.32
CA ASP A 221 1.27 -22.23 -26.40
C ASP A 221 2.23 -22.72 -27.51
N SER A 222 2.26 -24.03 -27.75
CA SER A 222 3.10 -24.67 -28.78
C SER A 222 2.49 -24.62 -30.20
N CYS A 223 1.20 -24.28 -30.32
CA CYS A 223 0.50 -24.24 -31.59
C CYS A 223 0.94 -22.99 -32.40
N LYS A 224 1.79 -23.20 -33.41
CA LYS A 224 2.28 -22.13 -34.30
C LYS A 224 1.43 -21.92 -35.56
N ASP A 225 0.43 -22.77 -35.78
CA ASP A 225 -0.45 -22.66 -36.94
C ASP A 225 -1.60 -21.67 -36.67
N VAL A 226 -1.65 -20.61 -37.49
CA VAL A 226 -2.65 -19.54 -37.38
C VAL A 226 -4.06 -20.05 -37.69
N HIS A 227 -4.21 -21.01 -38.61
CA HIS A 227 -5.52 -21.61 -38.90
C HIS A 227 -5.97 -22.53 -37.77
N GLY A 228 -5.05 -23.38 -37.27
CA GLY A 228 -5.30 -24.22 -36.09
C GLY A 228 -5.72 -23.45 -34.83
N ARG A 229 -5.22 -22.22 -34.63
CA ARG A 229 -5.64 -21.35 -33.51
C ARG A 229 -7.03 -20.76 -33.67
N THR A 230 -7.47 -20.50 -34.90
CA THR A 230 -8.78 -19.88 -35.18
C THR A 230 -9.92 -20.85 -34.93
N ASP A 231 -9.74 -22.11 -35.35
CA ASP A 231 -10.72 -23.18 -35.22
C ASP A 231 -10.56 -24.00 -33.92
N TRP A 232 -9.71 -23.54 -32.99
CA TRP A 232 -9.44 -24.25 -31.74
C TRP A 232 -10.65 -24.20 -30.80
N ASP A 233 -11.29 -25.35 -30.63
CA ASP A 233 -12.35 -25.60 -29.65
C ASP A 233 -12.31 -27.08 -29.24
N MET A 234 -11.81 -27.34 -28.03
CA MET A 234 -11.82 -28.66 -27.41
C MET A 234 -13.09 -28.92 -26.59
N SER A 235 -14.00 -27.92 -26.50
CA SER A 235 -15.27 -27.96 -25.78
C SER A 235 -15.14 -28.51 -24.35
N GLU A 236 -14.10 -28.07 -23.64
CA GLU A 236 -13.81 -28.52 -22.27
C GLU A 236 -14.87 -28.03 -21.27
N GLY A 237 -15.46 -26.85 -21.52
CA GLY A 237 -16.56 -26.31 -20.71
C GLY A 237 -16.21 -26.02 -19.24
N CYS A 238 -14.92 -25.90 -18.93
CA CYS A 238 -14.41 -25.72 -17.56
C CYS A 238 -14.14 -24.25 -17.19
N GLY A 239 -14.53 -23.28 -18.03
CA GLY A 239 -14.23 -21.86 -17.83
C GLY A 239 -14.89 -21.26 -16.59
N LEU A 240 -16.11 -21.69 -16.27
CA LEU A 240 -16.77 -21.27 -15.03
C LEU A 240 -16.01 -21.73 -13.78
N GLU A 241 -15.52 -22.97 -13.75
CA GLU A 241 -14.76 -23.49 -12.62
C GLU A 241 -13.46 -22.70 -12.44
N LYS A 242 -12.79 -22.38 -13.56
CA LYS A 242 -11.55 -21.60 -13.52
C LYS A 242 -11.74 -20.20 -12.95
N ILE A 243 -12.76 -19.45 -13.38
CA ILE A 243 -12.98 -18.08 -12.84
C ILE A 243 -13.27 -18.09 -11.34
N PHE A 244 -13.92 -19.14 -10.80
CA PHE A 244 -14.12 -19.32 -9.36
C PHE A 244 -12.82 -19.66 -8.63
N GLU A 245 -11.95 -20.48 -9.22
CA GLU A 245 -10.61 -20.75 -8.71
C GLU A 245 -9.79 -19.47 -8.62
N VAL A 246 -9.73 -18.70 -9.72
CA VAL A 246 -9.00 -17.43 -9.80
C VAL A 246 -9.49 -16.46 -8.73
N ARG A 247 -10.80 -16.34 -8.55
CA ARG A 247 -11.41 -15.48 -7.52
C ARG A 247 -11.00 -15.84 -6.09
N ARG A 248 -10.67 -17.11 -5.84
CA ARG A 248 -10.31 -17.63 -4.52
C ARG A 248 -8.84 -17.44 -4.17
N SER A 249 -7.94 -17.55 -5.15
CA SER A 249 -6.49 -17.60 -4.92
C SER A 249 -5.76 -16.30 -5.28
N HIS A 250 -6.28 -15.49 -6.20
CA HIS A 250 -5.55 -14.35 -6.75
C HIS A 250 -5.88 -13.01 -6.09
N ASN A 251 -4.94 -12.07 -6.19
CA ASN A 251 -5.15 -10.64 -5.96
C ASN A 251 -4.93 -9.88 -7.28
N ASP A 252 -5.12 -8.56 -7.32
CA ASP A 252 -5.02 -7.80 -8.58
C ASP A 252 -3.64 -7.96 -9.26
N ILE A 253 -2.57 -8.07 -8.47
CA ILE A 253 -1.20 -8.26 -8.98
C ILE A 253 -1.08 -9.61 -9.67
N THR A 254 -1.41 -10.70 -8.98
CA THR A 254 -1.30 -12.05 -9.57
C THR A 254 -2.31 -12.28 -10.68
N PHE A 255 -3.49 -11.66 -10.59
CA PHE A 255 -4.52 -11.71 -11.63
C PHE A 255 -4.04 -11.09 -12.94
N ILE A 256 -3.41 -9.91 -12.87
CA ILE A 256 -2.85 -9.25 -14.05
C ILE A 256 -1.59 -9.99 -14.51
N ASP A 257 -0.75 -10.44 -13.60
CA ASP A 257 0.49 -11.13 -13.96
C ASP A 257 0.23 -12.47 -14.66
N GLU A 258 -0.79 -13.23 -14.26
CA GLU A 258 -1.09 -14.52 -14.88
C GLU A 258 -1.96 -14.38 -16.14
N PHE A 259 -2.99 -13.52 -16.11
CA PHE A 259 -4.02 -13.53 -17.15
C PHE A 259 -3.94 -12.40 -18.16
N LEU A 260 -3.16 -11.34 -17.91
CA LEU A 260 -2.91 -10.32 -18.93
C LEU A 260 -1.89 -10.85 -19.94
N THR A 261 -2.38 -11.18 -21.14
CA THR A 261 -1.58 -11.64 -22.28
C THR A 261 -1.45 -10.56 -23.36
N GLU A 262 -0.48 -10.73 -24.25
CA GLU A 262 -0.31 -9.85 -25.41
C GLU A 262 -1.54 -9.91 -26.33
N GLU A 263 -2.02 -11.12 -26.63
CA GLU A 263 -3.23 -11.35 -27.44
C GLU A 263 -4.45 -10.60 -26.87
N PHE A 264 -4.63 -10.61 -25.54
CA PHE A 264 -5.69 -9.85 -24.87
C PHE A 264 -5.53 -8.34 -25.08
N CYS A 265 -4.31 -7.81 -24.93
CA CYS A 265 -4.05 -6.38 -25.09
C CYS A 265 -4.31 -5.91 -26.52
N GLU A 266 -3.95 -6.73 -27.52
CA GLU A 266 -4.25 -6.45 -28.93
C GLU A 266 -5.75 -6.44 -29.20
N GLN A 267 -6.48 -7.47 -28.75
CA GLN A 267 -7.93 -7.59 -28.94
C GLN A 267 -8.70 -6.42 -28.34
N HIS A 268 -8.33 -6.02 -27.12
CA HIS A 268 -8.98 -4.92 -26.41
C HIS A 268 -8.41 -3.54 -26.74
N LYS A 269 -7.43 -3.47 -27.67
CA LYS A 269 -6.74 -2.24 -28.07
C LYS A 269 -6.21 -1.46 -26.86
N MET A 270 -5.68 -2.20 -25.89
CA MET A 270 -5.05 -1.63 -24.72
C MET A 270 -3.68 -1.09 -25.13
N PHE A 271 -3.36 0.14 -24.70
CA PHE A 271 -2.13 0.90 -24.97
C PHE A 271 -2.09 1.71 -26.28
N THR A 272 -1.49 2.89 -26.18
CA THR A 272 -1.25 3.79 -27.32
C THR A 272 0.03 3.35 -28.01
N TYR A 273 -0.12 2.98 -29.28
CA TYR A 273 0.95 2.43 -30.10
C TYR A 273 2.03 3.47 -30.42
N LYS A 274 3.30 3.03 -30.55
CA LYS A 274 4.31 3.83 -31.27
C LYS A 274 3.87 3.88 -32.74
N PHE A 275 3.77 5.08 -33.30
CA PHE A 275 3.44 5.27 -34.72
C PHE A 275 4.65 4.83 -35.56
N ASP A 276 4.54 3.70 -36.27
CA ASP A 276 5.54 3.32 -37.26
C ASP A 276 5.34 4.16 -38.53
N ARG A 277 6.24 5.12 -38.75
CA ARG A 277 6.23 6.02 -39.92
C ARG A 277 6.42 5.27 -41.24
N GLN A 278 6.92 4.03 -41.24
CA GLN A 278 7.18 3.28 -42.48
C GLN A 278 5.97 2.49 -42.99
N GLN A 279 5.16 1.93 -42.09
CA GLN A 279 3.99 1.13 -42.47
C GLN A 279 2.66 1.87 -42.31
N GLY A 280 2.65 3.08 -41.72
CA GLY A 280 1.42 3.81 -41.44
C GLY A 280 0.47 3.05 -40.52
N GLN A 281 1.01 2.10 -39.76
CA GLN A 281 0.31 1.24 -38.83
C GLN A 281 0.89 1.39 -37.43
N TYR A 282 0.04 1.06 -36.49
CA TYR A 282 0.26 1.13 -35.07
C TYR A 282 0.67 -0.28 -34.61
N VAL A 283 1.95 -0.50 -34.31
CA VAL A 283 2.51 -1.84 -34.04
C VAL A 283 3.00 -1.91 -32.59
N LEU A 284 2.60 -2.96 -31.88
CA LEU A 284 3.19 -3.39 -30.61
C LEU A 284 4.43 -4.23 -30.92
N ASP A 285 5.52 -3.98 -30.22
CA ASP A 285 6.70 -4.87 -30.20
C ASP A 285 6.56 -5.76 -28.95
N GLU A 286 6.89 -7.05 -29.03
CA GLU A 286 6.84 -8.02 -27.92
C GLU A 286 7.59 -7.48 -26.67
N ARG A 287 8.68 -6.74 -26.92
CA ARG A 287 9.47 -6.06 -25.87
C ARG A 287 8.69 -4.96 -25.17
N GLY A 288 7.81 -4.26 -25.90
CA GLY A 288 6.94 -3.23 -25.36
C GLY A 288 5.87 -3.78 -24.43
N PHE A 289 5.31 -4.96 -24.72
CA PHE A 289 4.31 -5.58 -23.85
C PHE A 289 4.88 -5.92 -22.46
N LEU A 290 6.05 -6.56 -22.40
CA LEU A 290 6.69 -6.90 -21.12
C LEU A 290 7.03 -5.66 -20.28
N GLU A 291 7.52 -4.59 -20.92
CA GLU A 291 7.80 -3.31 -20.24
C GLU A 291 6.52 -2.68 -19.68
N ILE A 292 5.44 -2.65 -20.47
CA ILE A 292 4.15 -2.08 -20.07
C ILE A 292 3.53 -2.89 -18.93
N LYS A 293 3.54 -4.22 -19.02
CA LYS A 293 3.03 -5.11 -17.97
C LYS A 293 3.79 -4.89 -16.67
N LYS A 294 5.12 -4.80 -16.74
CA LYS A 294 5.95 -4.50 -15.57
C LYS A 294 5.58 -3.15 -14.94
N GLN A 295 5.45 -2.10 -15.75
CA GLN A 295 5.03 -0.78 -15.25
C GLN A 295 3.64 -0.81 -14.61
N LEU A 296 2.69 -1.55 -15.19
CA LEU A 296 1.35 -1.72 -14.63
C LEU A 296 1.38 -2.45 -13.28
N LEU A 297 2.15 -3.54 -13.18
CA LEU A 297 2.31 -4.28 -11.93
C LEU A 297 3.01 -3.44 -10.86
N GLU A 298 4.01 -2.64 -11.22
CA GLU A 298 4.68 -1.70 -10.31
C GLU A 298 3.70 -0.66 -9.77
N GLN A 299 2.85 -0.07 -10.62
CA GLN A 299 1.79 0.84 -10.21
C GLN A 299 0.81 0.18 -9.23
N LEU A 300 0.43 -1.08 -9.45
CA LEU A 300 -0.56 -1.78 -8.61
C LEU A 300 0.03 -2.41 -7.35
N SER A 301 1.35 -2.53 -7.26
CA SER A 301 2.05 -3.26 -6.20
C SER A 301 1.72 -2.78 -4.77
N ASN A 302 1.45 -1.49 -4.59
CA ASN A 302 1.00 -0.89 -3.33
C ASN A 302 -0.40 -0.28 -3.48
N CYS A 303 -1.28 -0.93 -4.25
CA CYS A 303 -2.62 -0.43 -4.58
C CYS A 303 -2.63 0.96 -5.24
N GLY A 304 -1.60 1.32 -6.01
CA GLY A 304 -1.46 2.66 -6.59
C GLY A 304 -1.01 3.74 -5.60
N ARG A 305 -0.71 3.37 -4.35
CA ARG A 305 -0.31 4.31 -3.30
C ARG A 305 1.23 4.39 -3.20
N PRO A 306 1.80 5.54 -2.85
CA PRO A 306 3.25 5.64 -2.65
C PRO A 306 3.73 4.75 -1.50
N ARG A 307 4.92 4.20 -1.63
CA ARG A 307 5.56 3.40 -0.57
C ARG A 307 6.45 4.30 0.27
N ILE A 308 6.03 4.56 1.50
CA ILE A 308 6.77 5.42 2.42
C ILE A 308 7.12 4.60 3.66
N SER A 309 8.36 4.72 4.11
CA SER A 309 8.85 4.11 5.35
C SER A 309 9.56 5.14 6.22
N VAL A 310 9.56 4.92 7.53
CA VAL A 310 10.39 5.66 8.49
C VAL A 310 11.82 5.14 8.37
N GLU A 311 12.75 6.01 7.98
CA GLU A 311 14.18 5.67 7.88
C GLU A 311 14.94 6.08 9.14
N SER A 312 14.57 7.19 9.78
CA SER A 312 15.16 7.60 11.05
C SER A 312 14.19 8.43 11.89
N GLY A 313 14.07 8.13 13.19
CA GLY A 313 13.40 8.97 14.20
C GLY A 313 14.35 9.93 14.92
N ASN A 314 15.65 9.91 14.59
CA ASN A 314 16.66 10.82 15.14
C ASN A 314 17.50 11.49 14.04
N TYR A 315 16.83 11.93 12.97
CA TYR A 315 17.52 12.53 11.84
C TYR A 315 18.32 13.77 12.26
N CYS A 316 19.54 13.90 11.73
CA CYS A 316 20.51 14.93 12.09
C CYS A 316 20.82 15.01 13.60
N ASN A 317 20.61 13.93 14.36
CA ASN A 317 20.73 13.89 15.82
C ASN A 317 19.94 15.01 16.54
N ARG A 318 18.76 15.33 16.00
CA ARG A 318 17.84 16.36 16.51
C ARG A 318 16.48 15.79 16.92
N GLY A 319 16.30 14.47 16.88
CA GLY A 319 15.00 13.80 17.00
C GLY A 319 14.03 14.20 15.88
N GLU A 320 14.54 14.61 14.73
CA GLU A 320 13.71 14.92 13.56
C GLU A 320 13.33 13.60 12.86
N LEU A 321 12.14 13.53 12.27
CA LEU A 321 11.67 12.32 11.59
C LEU A 321 12.11 12.36 10.12
N LEU A 322 12.76 11.32 9.63
CA LEU A 322 13.07 11.11 8.21
C LEU A 322 12.23 9.96 7.67
N LEU A 323 11.45 10.28 6.65
CA LEU A 323 10.71 9.34 5.82
C LEU A 323 11.41 9.15 4.50
N LYS A 324 11.35 7.94 3.95
CA LYS A 324 11.85 7.62 2.62
C LYS A 324 10.72 7.17 1.72
N HIS A 325 10.66 7.73 0.52
CA HIS A 325 9.81 7.26 -0.55
C HIS A 325 10.58 6.25 -1.41
N ASP A 326 10.11 5.00 -1.42
CA ASP A 326 10.59 3.95 -2.33
C ASP A 326 10.03 4.20 -3.75
N TRP A 327 10.81 4.91 -4.56
CA TRP A 327 10.41 5.32 -5.90
C TRP A 327 10.37 4.12 -6.87
N SER A 328 9.16 3.79 -7.32
CA SER A 328 8.86 2.70 -8.25
C SER A 328 8.29 3.24 -9.58
N GLY A 329 8.86 4.33 -10.09
CA GLY A 329 8.46 4.94 -11.37
C GLY A 329 7.32 5.96 -11.30
N THR A 330 6.61 6.06 -10.16
CA THR A 330 5.55 7.06 -9.96
C THR A 330 6.04 8.20 -9.08
N SER A 331 5.99 9.43 -9.60
CA SER A 331 6.31 10.63 -8.84
C SER A 331 5.21 10.98 -7.84
N LEU A 332 5.60 11.50 -6.68
CA LEU A 332 4.66 12.00 -5.69
C LEU A 332 3.96 13.27 -6.18
N ARG A 333 2.69 13.38 -5.82
CA ARG A 333 1.97 14.66 -5.85
C ARG A 333 2.50 15.56 -4.73
N LEU A 334 3.30 16.55 -5.09
CA LEU A 334 4.01 17.41 -4.13
C LEU A 334 3.07 18.26 -3.27
N ASP A 335 1.94 18.68 -3.84
CA ASP A 335 0.88 19.40 -3.13
C ASP A 335 0.31 18.54 -1.98
N TYR A 336 0.09 17.25 -2.24
CA TYR A 336 -0.39 16.31 -1.24
C TYR A 336 0.72 15.97 -0.22
N ALA A 337 1.93 15.69 -0.69
CA ALA A 337 3.06 15.35 0.17
C ALA A 337 3.38 16.44 1.20
N ARG A 338 3.32 17.72 0.80
CA ARG A 338 3.51 18.86 1.71
C ARG A 338 2.46 18.89 2.82
N ARG A 339 1.19 18.68 2.49
CA ARG A 339 0.11 18.64 3.49
C ARG A 339 0.26 17.45 4.45
N VAL A 340 0.69 16.29 3.94
CA VAL A 340 0.97 15.12 4.79
C VAL A 340 2.12 15.41 5.76
N LEU A 341 3.19 16.09 5.31
CA LEU A 341 4.29 16.51 6.19
C LEU A 341 3.84 17.48 7.29
N GLU A 342 2.98 18.45 6.96
CA GLU A 342 2.38 19.34 7.96
C GLU A 342 1.58 18.57 9.01
N ASN A 343 0.85 17.55 8.58
CA ASN A 343 0.07 16.72 9.50
C ASN A 343 0.98 15.83 10.35
N LEU A 344 1.97 15.16 9.76
CA LEU A 344 2.93 14.30 10.48
C LEU A 344 3.70 15.06 11.56
N GLU A 345 4.06 16.33 11.31
CA GLU A 345 4.71 17.17 12.31
C GLU A 345 3.83 17.36 13.56
N LYS A 346 2.50 17.43 13.42
CA LYS A 346 1.59 17.48 14.57
C LYS A 346 1.58 16.19 15.41
N PHE A 347 1.81 15.02 14.79
CA PHE A 347 1.91 13.75 15.51
C PHE A 347 3.29 13.55 16.14
N TRP A 348 4.35 14.01 15.46
CA TRP A 348 5.72 13.83 15.92
C TRP A 348 6.18 14.92 16.90
N GLY A 349 5.64 16.13 16.78
CA GLY A 349 5.98 17.32 17.58
C GLY A 349 7.37 17.92 17.28
N ARG A 350 8.03 17.47 16.21
CA ARG A 350 9.35 17.94 15.74
C ARG A 350 9.37 17.93 14.21
N PRO A 351 10.34 18.64 13.58
CA PRO A 351 10.44 18.68 12.12
C PRO A 351 10.44 17.29 11.47
N VAL A 352 9.73 17.17 10.35
CA VAL A 352 9.59 15.93 9.58
C VAL A 352 10.13 16.15 8.17
N HIS A 353 10.87 15.17 7.66
CA HIS A 353 11.51 15.18 6.35
C HIS A 353 11.04 13.99 5.52
N LEU A 354 10.96 14.18 4.20
CA LEU A 354 10.66 13.16 3.22
C LEU A 354 11.71 13.20 2.11
N GLU A 355 12.47 12.12 2.00
CA GLU A 355 13.36 11.85 0.88
C GLU A 355 12.57 11.22 -0.27
N THR A 356 12.66 11.81 -1.47
CA THR A 356 12.04 11.28 -2.70
C THR A 356 12.87 11.64 -3.93
N ILE A 357 12.66 10.90 -5.01
CA ILE A 357 13.26 11.18 -6.32
C ILE A 357 12.32 12.05 -7.16
N ILE A 358 12.85 13.16 -7.70
CA ILE A 358 12.15 14.05 -8.64
C ILE A 358 13.11 14.36 -9.80
N ASP A 359 12.65 14.18 -11.03
CA ASP A 359 13.47 14.38 -12.25
C ASP A 359 14.82 13.65 -12.20
N GLY A 360 14.82 12.45 -11.59
CA GLY A 360 16.02 11.61 -11.43
C GLY A 360 17.02 12.10 -10.37
N LYS A 361 16.66 13.11 -9.56
CA LYS A 361 17.49 13.61 -8.46
C LYS A 361 16.82 13.36 -7.12
N THR A 362 17.59 12.91 -6.14
CA THR A 362 17.15 12.80 -4.75
C THR A 362 16.93 14.20 -4.17
N LYS A 363 15.76 14.41 -3.59
CA LYS A 363 15.37 15.64 -2.91
C LYS A 363 14.76 15.31 -1.57
N ILE A 364 15.07 16.14 -0.57
CA ILE A 364 14.54 16.05 0.78
C ILE A 364 13.64 17.25 1.00
N PHE A 365 12.37 16.98 1.28
CA PHE A 365 11.38 17.98 1.67
C PHE A 365 11.19 17.92 3.17
N GLY A 366 11.40 19.03 3.86
CA GLY A 366 11.19 19.15 5.30
C GLY A 366 10.05 20.10 5.62
N TYR A 367 9.35 19.84 6.72
CA TYR A 367 8.47 20.81 7.35
C TYR A 367 8.89 21.01 8.80
N ASN A 368 9.08 22.27 9.21
CA ASN A 368 9.65 22.63 10.51
C ASN A 368 8.63 23.22 11.51
N GLY A 369 7.34 23.04 11.25
CA GLY A 369 6.25 23.63 12.05
C GLY A 369 5.77 25.00 11.58
N SER A 370 6.50 25.66 10.65
CA SER A 370 6.11 26.97 10.12
C SER A 370 6.26 27.11 8.60
N ARG A 371 7.27 26.46 8.00
CA ARG A 371 7.56 26.55 6.58
C ARG A 371 8.07 25.22 6.04
N HIS A 372 7.86 25.05 4.73
CA HIS A 372 8.48 23.98 3.96
C HIS A 372 9.91 24.35 3.58
N GLU A 373 10.83 23.41 3.75
CA GLU A 373 12.22 23.49 3.33
C GLU A 373 12.47 22.43 2.25
N GLU A 374 13.27 22.75 1.24
CA GLU A 374 13.69 21.82 0.19
C GLU A 374 15.21 21.79 0.14
N ARG A 375 15.78 20.59 0.16
CA ARG A 375 17.22 20.36 0.05
C ARG A 375 17.47 19.29 -1.02
N THR A 376 18.57 19.41 -1.74
CA THR A 376 19.02 18.32 -2.63
C THR A 376 19.61 17.22 -1.75
N GLY A 377 19.14 15.99 -1.91
CA GLY A 377 19.74 14.82 -1.25
C GLY A 377 21.15 14.59 -1.77
N SER A 378 22.03 14.14 -0.89
CA SER A 378 23.44 13.81 -1.18
C SER A 378 23.58 12.54 -2.00
#